data_AF-A0A0F9HDK8-F1
#
_entry.id   AF-A0A0F9HDK8-F1
#
_cell.length_a   1.000
_cell.length_b   1.000
_cell.length_c   1.000
_cell.angle_alpha   90.00
_cell.angle_beta   90.00
_cell.angle_gamma   90.00
#
_symmetry.space_group_name_H-M   'P 1'
#
loop_
_entity.id
_entity.type
_entity.pdbx_description
1 polymer ?
#
loop_
_entity_poly.entity_id
_entity_poly.type
_entity_poly.pdbx_seq_one_letter_code
_entity_poly.pdbx_strand_id
1 'polypeptide(L)'
;PDTDIQRAQDVRDLRDQIGTLQVEEQQEIVFKEISPRRVKRTIYSMTSGEPLTMPRYMAERAISKRLDNGGYMFTARKEEAPEYKLGEIKCFLHRESPDQVFLQEIGLSGIYCPKATIANPHSKRMHALHRHHDEWEAYQDFLNDRKETATNKRQQDQIDATLALAEKASGTSLPKVRCNACGQEIEGKLSDHQCQGGVQG
;
A
#
# COMPACT_ATOMS: atom_id res chain seq x y z
N PRO A 1 -18.03 34.00 -21.87
CA PRO A 1 -19.42 33.54 -21.97
C PRO A 1 -19.65 32.46 -20.92
N ASP A 2 -20.61 32.65 -20.02
CA ASP A 2 -20.85 31.70 -18.93
C ASP A 2 -21.23 30.33 -19.48
N THR A 3 -20.49 29.33 -19.04
CA THR A 3 -20.76 27.93 -19.36
C THR A 3 -22.16 27.57 -18.84
N ASP A 4 -22.85 26.67 -19.53
CA ASP A 4 -24.21 26.24 -19.14
C ASP A 4 -24.29 25.78 -17.67
N ILE A 5 -23.17 25.32 -17.12
CA ILE A 5 -23.01 24.86 -15.75
C ILE A 5 -22.84 26.02 -14.75
N GLN A 6 -22.17 27.11 -15.13
CA GLN A 6 -22.14 28.34 -14.32
C GLN A 6 -23.55 28.93 -14.17
N ARG A 7 -24.33 28.95 -15.26
CA ARG A 7 -25.75 29.35 -15.20
C ARG A 7 -26.56 28.46 -14.25
N ALA A 8 -26.32 27.15 -14.24
CA ALA A 8 -26.97 26.24 -13.29
C ALA A 8 -26.55 26.52 -11.83
N GLN A 9 -25.28 26.89 -11.60
CA GLN A 9 -24.80 27.34 -10.30
C GLN A 9 -25.49 28.65 -9.88
N ASP A 10 -25.61 29.63 -10.77
CA ASP A 10 -26.24 30.91 -10.45
C ASP A 10 -27.72 30.73 -10.10
N VAL A 11 -28.45 29.87 -10.84
CA VAL A 11 -29.85 29.52 -10.53
C VAL A 11 -29.98 28.87 -9.14
N ARG A 12 -29.05 28.00 -8.77
CA ARG A 12 -28.99 27.39 -7.44
C ARG A 12 -28.75 28.46 -6.36
N ASP A 13 -27.75 29.31 -6.55
CA ASP A 13 -27.37 30.34 -5.56
C ASP A 13 -28.50 31.37 -5.37
N LEU A 14 -29.20 31.73 -6.45
CA LEU A 14 -30.40 32.55 -6.40
C LEU A 14 -31.56 31.85 -5.66
N ARG A 15 -31.77 30.55 -5.88
CA ARG A 15 -32.82 29.78 -5.19
C ARG A 15 -32.62 29.75 -3.67
N ASP A 16 -31.38 29.66 -3.22
CA ASP A 16 -31.03 29.70 -1.80
C ASP A 16 -31.24 31.09 -1.17
N GLN A 17 -30.94 32.16 -1.91
CA GLN A 17 -31.16 33.54 -1.45
C GLN A 17 -32.64 33.91 -1.35
N ILE A 18 -33.48 33.32 -2.20
CA ILE A 18 -34.91 33.65 -2.29
C ILE A 18 -35.75 33.01 -1.18
N GLY A 19 -35.18 32.12 -0.35
CA GLY A 19 -35.78 31.66 0.91
C GLY A 19 -37.28 31.31 0.80
N THR A 20 -37.60 30.04 0.56
CA THR A 20 -38.97 29.50 0.67
C THR A 20 -40.02 30.08 -0.31
N LEU A 21 -39.72 30.15 -1.60
CA LEU A 21 -40.79 30.08 -2.61
C LEU A 21 -40.86 28.65 -3.15
N GLN A 22 -42.02 28.01 -2.95
CA GLN A 22 -42.34 26.71 -3.51
C GLN A 22 -42.20 26.77 -5.02
N VAL A 23 -41.08 26.26 -5.52
CA VAL A 23 -40.94 25.93 -6.94
C VAL A 23 -41.54 24.54 -7.07
N GLU A 24 -42.77 24.49 -7.59
CA GLU A 24 -43.39 23.26 -8.06
C GLU A 24 -42.35 22.49 -8.90
N GLU A 25 -42.11 21.23 -8.53
CA GLU A 25 -41.26 20.34 -9.32
C GLU A 25 -41.88 20.16 -10.71
N GLN A 26 -41.51 21.01 -11.65
CA GLN A 26 -41.69 20.73 -13.06
C GLN A 26 -40.72 19.60 -13.40
N GLN A 27 -41.21 18.37 -13.21
CA GLN A 27 -40.59 17.18 -13.78
C GLN A 27 -40.76 17.27 -15.30
N GLU A 28 -39.83 17.98 -15.94
CA GLU A 28 -39.75 17.99 -17.39
C GLU A 28 -39.43 16.56 -17.85
N ILE A 29 -40.37 15.95 -18.58
CA ILE A 29 -40.20 14.65 -19.20
C ILE A 29 -39.16 14.82 -20.31
N VAL A 30 -37.89 14.58 -19.96
CA VAL A 30 -36.79 14.58 -20.93
C VAL A 30 -36.94 13.35 -21.81
N PHE A 31 -37.51 13.53 -23.00
CA PHE A 31 -37.49 12.52 -24.05
C PHE A 31 -36.02 12.19 -24.36
N LYS A 32 -35.63 10.92 -24.13
CA LYS A 32 -34.32 10.39 -24.49
C LYS A 32 -34.23 10.26 -26.00
N GLU A 33 -33.89 11.35 -26.68
CA GLU A 33 -33.29 11.25 -28.00
C GLU A 33 -31.94 10.54 -27.88
N ILE A 34 -31.69 9.62 -28.81
CA ILE A 34 -30.46 8.83 -28.89
C ILE A 34 -29.30 9.81 -29.16
N SER A 35 -28.58 10.12 -28.09
CA SER A 35 -27.70 11.29 -27.95
C SER A 35 -26.56 11.37 -28.99
N PRO A 36 -26.36 12.51 -29.68
CA PRO A 36 -25.05 12.88 -30.24
C PRO A 36 -24.00 12.94 -29.11
N ARG A 37 -22.69 12.90 -29.43
CA ARG A 37 -21.56 12.87 -28.46
C ARG A 37 -21.86 13.66 -27.17
N ARG A 38 -21.96 12.96 -26.03
CA ARG A 38 -22.26 13.57 -24.72
C ARG A 38 -21.23 14.67 -24.39
N VAL A 39 -21.70 15.91 -24.30
CA VAL A 39 -20.86 17.06 -23.95
C VAL A 39 -20.40 16.90 -22.50
N LYS A 40 -19.08 16.83 -22.30
CA LYS A 40 -18.44 16.76 -20.99
C LYS A 40 -18.23 18.17 -20.44
N ARG A 41 -18.43 18.34 -19.13
CA ARG A 41 -18.20 19.58 -18.40
C ARG A 41 -17.38 19.27 -17.15
N THR A 42 -16.58 20.24 -16.73
CA THR A 42 -15.70 20.13 -15.55
C THR A 42 -16.30 20.94 -14.41
N ILE A 43 -16.38 20.33 -13.24
CA ILE A 43 -16.74 20.97 -11.97
C ILE A 43 -15.59 20.77 -10.98
N TYR A 44 -15.50 21.61 -9.97
CA TYR A 44 -14.43 21.58 -8.98
C TYR A 44 -14.99 21.22 -7.61
N SER A 45 -14.28 20.38 -6.87
CA SER A 45 -14.63 20.07 -5.49
C SER A 45 -14.29 21.25 -4.57
N MET A 46 -15.23 21.62 -3.70
CA MET A 46 -15.01 22.69 -2.70
C MET A 46 -14.08 22.26 -1.55
N THR A 47 -13.86 20.95 -1.36
CA THR A 47 -12.98 20.43 -0.30
C THR A 47 -11.54 20.27 -0.75
N SER A 48 -11.33 19.70 -1.95
CA SER A 48 -10.00 19.37 -2.45
C SER A 48 -9.53 20.25 -3.61
N GLY A 49 -10.42 21.00 -4.25
CA GLY A 49 -10.13 21.68 -5.51
C GLY A 49 -10.11 20.77 -6.73
N GLU A 50 -10.31 19.46 -6.56
CA GLU A 50 -10.13 18.47 -7.63
C GLU A 50 -11.08 18.75 -8.81
N PRO A 51 -10.57 18.76 -10.06
CA PRO A 51 -11.41 18.90 -11.24
C PRO A 51 -12.06 17.57 -11.63
N LEU A 52 -13.38 17.48 -11.54
CA LEU A 52 -14.16 16.32 -12.01
C LEU A 52 -14.78 16.62 -13.36
N THR A 53 -14.43 15.82 -14.37
CA THR A 53 -15.02 15.92 -15.72
C THR A 53 -16.11 14.87 -15.90
N MET A 54 -17.36 15.32 -16.09
CA MET A 54 -18.51 14.44 -16.20
C MET A 54 -19.52 14.93 -17.27
N PRO A 55 -20.47 14.09 -17.72
CA PRO A 55 -21.52 14.54 -18.61
C PRO A 55 -22.35 15.69 -18.00
N ARG A 56 -22.82 16.62 -18.84
CA ARG A 56 -23.58 17.82 -18.42
C ARG A 56 -24.67 17.53 -17.37
N TYR A 57 -25.56 16.59 -17.64
CA TYR A 57 -26.68 16.26 -16.74
C TYR A 57 -26.22 15.74 -15.37
N MET A 58 -25.04 15.12 -15.29
CA MET A 58 -24.45 14.69 -14.02
C MET A 58 -23.81 15.87 -13.29
N ALA A 59 -23.18 16.79 -14.01
CA ALA A 59 -22.58 17.99 -13.44
C ALA A 59 -23.63 18.90 -12.79
N GLU A 60 -24.77 19.12 -13.46
CA GLU A 60 -25.90 19.90 -12.93
C GLU A 60 -26.43 19.29 -11.62
N ARG A 61 -26.59 17.96 -11.58
CA ARG A 61 -27.00 17.25 -10.35
C ARG A 61 -25.95 17.27 -9.25
N ALA A 62 -24.66 17.24 -9.61
CA ALA A 62 -23.57 17.22 -8.64
C ALA A 62 -23.43 18.57 -7.93
N ILE A 63 -23.58 19.69 -8.63
CA ILE A 63 -23.45 21.05 -8.07
C ILE A 63 -24.47 21.34 -6.97
N SER A 64 -25.66 20.73 -7.03
CA SER A 64 -26.68 20.88 -5.99
C SER A 64 -26.43 20.02 -4.75
N LYS A 65 -25.41 19.15 -4.73
CA LYS A 65 -25.10 18.32 -3.56
C LYS A 65 -24.49 19.14 -2.43
N ARG A 66 -24.96 18.87 -1.21
CA ARG A 66 -24.47 19.50 0.02
C ARG A 66 -23.58 18.55 0.81
N LEU A 67 -22.64 19.11 1.53
CA LEU A 67 -21.90 18.45 2.61
C LEU A 67 -22.74 18.45 3.89
N ASP A 68 -22.33 17.62 4.86
CA ASP A 68 -22.94 17.55 6.19
C ASP A 68 -22.87 18.87 6.96
N ASN A 69 -21.93 19.75 6.61
CA ASN A 69 -21.80 21.11 7.16
C ASN A 69 -22.76 22.13 6.53
N GLY A 70 -23.64 21.71 5.63
CA GLY A 70 -24.62 22.55 4.94
C GLY A 70 -24.10 23.31 3.71
N GLY A 71 -22.78 23.30 3.48
CA GLY A 71 -22.13 23.92 2.32
C GLY A 71 -22.23 23.07 1.04
N TYR A 72 -21.94 23.67 -0.11
CA TYR A 72 -21.96 22.96 -1.39
C TYR A 72 -20.71 22.11 -1.61
N MET A 73 -20.90 20.92 -2.19
CA MET A 73 -19.81 19.98 -2.46
C MET A 73 -18.96 20.36 -3.67
N PHE A 74 -19.60 20.99 -4.66
CA PHE A 74 -18.96 21.32 -5.93
C PHE A 74 -19.32 22.74 -6.39
N THR A 75 -18.41 23.34 -7.14
CA THR A 75 -18.58 24.63 -7.84
C THR A 75 -18.24 24.49 -9.32
N ALA A 76 -18.89 25.28 -10.16
CA ALA A 76 -18.54 25.42 -11.58
C ALA A 76 -17.37 26.38 -11.78
N ARG A 77 -17.11 27.26 -10.81
CA ARG A 77 -16.12 28.32 -10.88
C ARG A 77 -14.83 27.87 -10.22
N LYS A 78 -13.75 27.84 -11.00
CA LYS A 78 -12.43 27.43 -10.51
C LYS A 78 -11.92 28.30 -9.36
N GLU A 79 -12.27 29.59 -9.37
CA GLU A 79 -11.81 30.59 -8.40
C GLU A 79 -12.39 30.39 -6.99
N GLU A 80 -13.57 29.77 -6.89
CA GLU A 80 -14.23 29.50 -5.61
C GLU A 80 -13.71 28.22 -4.94
N ALA A 81 -13.05 27.35 -5.72
CA ALA A 81 -12.49 26.11 -5.23
C ALA A 81 -11.05 26.34 -4.69
N PRO A 82 -10.64 25.61 -3.62
CA PRO A 82 -9.26 25.60 -3.18
C PRO A 82 -8.29 25.18 -4.31
N GLU A 83 -7.03 25.58 -4.21
CA GLU A 83 -6.02 25.14 -5.19
C GLU A 83 -5.78 23.63 -5.07
N TYR A 84 -6.02 22.91 -6.18
CA TYR A 84 -5.79 21.47 -6.24
C TYR A 84 -4.30 21.14 -6.23
N LYS A 85 -3.84 20.54 -5.13
CA LYS A 85 -2.47 20.04 -5.02
C LYS A 85 -2.36 18.68 -5.69
N LEU A 86 -1.66 18.65 -6.83
CA LEU A 86 -1.26 17.39 -7.45
C LEU A 86 -0.31 16.65 -6.51
N GLY A 87 -0.44 15.32 -6.46
CA GLY A 87 0.53 14.52 -5.73
C GLY A 87 1.91 14.59 -6.39
N GLU A 88 2.95 14.43 -5.57
CA GLU A 88 4.36 14.51 -6.00
C GLU A 88 4.96 13.14 -6.31
N ILE A 89 4.21 12.05 -6.03
CA ILE A 89 4.74 10.70 -6.10
C ILE A 89 4.75 10.23 -7.55
N LYS A 90 5.92 9.78 -7.99
CA LYS A 90 6.12 9.23 -9.33
C LYS A 90 5.73 7.75 -9.37
N CYS A 91 5.26 7.29 -10.53
CA CYS A 91 5.05 5.86 -10.79
C CYS A 91 6.37 5.08 -10.58
N PHE A 92 6.29 3.79 -10.23
CA PHE A 92 7.49 2.96 -10.02
C PHE A 92 8.31 2.82 -11.31
N LEU A 93 7.65 2.71 -12.47
CA LEU A 93 8.25 2.72 -13.81
C LEU A 93 8.59 4.13 -14.33
N HIS A 94 8.48 5.17 -13.51
CA HIS A 94 8.90 6.50 -13.93
C HIS A 94 10.44 6.53 -14.03
N ARG A 95 10.98 7.30 -14.99
CA ARG A 95 12.43 7.38 -15.23
C ARG A 95 13.23 7.87 -14.03
N GLU A 96 12.61 8.74 -13.25
CA GLU A 96 13.18 9.35 -12.03
C GLU A 96 12.64 8.69 -10.75
N SER A 97 12.05 7.49 -10.85
CA SER A 97 11.63 6.73 -9.67
C SER A 97 12.84 6.18 -8.94
N PRO A 98 12.85 6.18 -7.59
CA PRO A 98 13.90 5.48 -6.83
C PRO A 98 13.91 3.97 -7.10
N ASP A 99 12.79 3.42 -7.56
CA ASP A 99 12.66 1.98 -7.84
C ASP A 99 13.43 1.54 -9.10
N GLN A 100 13.98 2.48 -9.88
CA GLN A 100 14.75 2.16 -11.09
C GLN A 100 15.95 1.24 -10.84
N VAL A 101 16.56 1.31 -9.65
CA VAL A 101 17.66 0.41 -9.27
C VAL A 101 17.21 -1.04 -9.31
N PHE A 102 16.04 -1.33 -8.71
CA PHE A 102 15.47 -2.68 -8.71
C PHE A 102 14.94 -3.08 -10.09
N LEU A 103 14.40 -2.13 -10.85
CA LEU A 103 13.91 -2.40 -12.21
C LEU A 103 15.05 -2.78 -13.18
N GLN A 104 16.25 -2.21 -12.99
CA GLN A 104 17.44 -2.63 -13.74
C GLN A 104 17.85 -4.06 -13.40
N GLU A 105 17.80 -4.45 -12.12
CA GLU A 105 18.10 -5.82 -11.68
C GLU A 105 17.13 -6.86 -12.29
N ILE A 106 15.84 -6.51 -12.42
CA ILE A 106 14.80 -7.40 -12.98
C ILE A 106 14.78 -7.38 -14.52
N GLY A 107 15.46 -6.41 -15.16
CA GLY A 107 15.46 -6.25 -16.62
C GLY A 107 14.27 -5.45 -17.18
N LEU A 108 13.55 -4.73 -16.32
CA LEU A 108 12.40 -3.88 -16.69
C LEU A 108 12.78 -2.41 -16.96
N SER A 109 14.08 -2.10 -17.04
CA SER A 109 14.58 -0.72 -17.24
C SER A 109 14.18 -0.08 -18.59
N GLY A 110 13.74 -0.88 -19.56
CA GLY A 110 13.28 -0.40 -20.87
C GLY A 110 11.86 0.14 -20.89
N ILE A 111 11.05 -0.14 -19.86
CA ILE A 111 9.64 0.23 -19.79
C ILE A 111 9.48 1.49 -18.95
N TYR A 112 8.72 2.46 -19.48
CA TYR A 112 8.56 3.77 -18.85
C TYR A 112 7.09 4.18 -18.74
N CYS A 113 6.73 4.72 -17.58
CA CYS A 113 5.44 5.36 -17.36
C CYS A 113 5.60 6.88 -17.19
N PRO A 114 4.85 7.72 -17.96
CA PRO A 114 4.89 9.18 -17.86
C PRO A 114 4.23 9.74 -16.59
N LYS A 115 3.57 8.91 -15.78
CA LYS A 115 2.78 9.40 -14.64
C LYS A 115 3.70 9.82 -13.48
N ALA A 116 3.84 11.13 -13.31
CA ALA A 116 4.63 11.74 -12.23
C ALA A 116 3.77 12.32 -11.08
N THR A 117 2.46 12.40 -11.24
CA THR A 117 1.58 13.18 -10.33
C THR A 117 0.62 12.30 -9.52
N ILE A 118 1.14 11.29 -8.80
CA ILE A 118 0.32 10.37 -8.01
C ILE A 118 0.15 10.91 -6.58
N ALA A 119 -1.10 10.90 -6.09
CA ALA A 119 -1.49 11.50 -4.81
C ALA A 119 -0.78 10.91 -3.58
N ASN A 120 -0.74 9.58 -3.46
CA ASN A 120 -0.19 8.88 -2.29
C ASN A 120 0.41 7.51 -2.70
N PRO A 121 1.17 6.85 -1.81
CA PRO A 121 1.78 5.54 -2.10
C PRO A 121 0.76 4.43 -2.42
N HIS A 122 -0.42 4.49 -1.80
CA HIS A 122 -1.49 3.53 -2.09
C HIS A 122 -2.03 3.70 -3.52
N SER A 123 -2.24 4.93 -3.97
CA SER A 123 -2.60 5.26 -5.34
C SER A 123 -1.49 4.86 -6.32
N LYS A 124 -0.21 4.91 -5.91
CA LYS A 124 0.90 4.38 -6.71
C LYS A 124 0.76 2.88 -6.90
N ARG A 125 0.44 2.13 -5.83
CA ARG A 125 0.16 0.69 -5.89
C ARG A 125 -1.05 0.38 -6.79
N MET A 126 -2.16 1.10 -6.61
CA MET A 126 -3.37 0.87 -7.43
C MET A 126 -3.14 1.24 -8.90
N HIS A 127 -2.35 2.28 -9.16
CA HIS A 127 -1.94 2.65 -10.52
C HIS A 127 -1.08 1.54 -11.15
N ALA A 128 -0.09 1.02 -10.41
CA ALA A 128 0.73 -0.09 -10.86
C ALA A 128 -0.13 -1.32 -11.17
N LEU A 129 -0.98 -1.76 -10.24
CA LEU A 129 -1.83 -2.95 -10.39
C LEU A 129 -2.76 -2.86 -11.61
N HIS A 130 -3.33 -1.69 -11.89
CA HIS A 130 -4.32 -1.53 -12.96
C HIS A 130 -3.74 -1.12 -14.32
N ARG A 131 -2.55 -0.52 -14.36
CA ARG A 131 -1.95 0.00 -15.61
C ARG A 131 -0.69 -0.75 -16.05
N HIS A 132 -0.02 -1.40 -15.11
CA HIS A 132 1.26 -2.09 -15.28
C HIS A 132 1.21 -3.40 -14.50
N HIS A 133 0.17 -4.20 -14.75
CA HIS A 133 -0.15 -5.38 -13.97
C HIS A 133 1.04 -6.36 -13.95
N ASP A 134 1.54 -6.70 -15.13
CA ASP A 134 2.59 -7.71 -15.30
C ASP A 134 3.94 -7.23 -14.77
N GLU A 135 4.30 -5.96 -15.01
CA GLU A 135 5.53 -5.38 -14.46
C GLU A 135 5.46 -5.24 -12.93
N TRP A 136 4.26 -4.98 -12.40
CA TRP A 136 4.03 -4.89 -10.96
C TRP A 136 4.14 -6.26 -10.30
N GLU A 137 3.60 -7.31 -10.92
CA GLU A 137 3.72 -8.70 -10.45
C GLU A 137 5.20 -9.13 -10.39
N ALA A 138 5.93 -8.97 -11.49
CA ALA A 138 7.37 -9.27 -11.53
C ALA A 138 8.18 -8.48 -10.48
N TYR A 139 7.82 -7.20 -10.26
CA TYR A 139 8.45 -6.39 -9.22
C TYR A 139 8.14 -6.90 -7.81
N GLN A 140 6.90 -7.31 -7.54
CA GLN A 140 6.53 -7.87 -6.24
C GLN A 140 7.22 -9.21 -5.98
N ASP A 141 7.29 -10.09 -6.99
CA ASP A 141 7.95 -11.38 -6.88
C ASP A 141 9.42 -11.21 -6.53
N PHE A 142 10.13 -10.32 -7.23
CA PHE A 142 11.52 -9.99 -6.91
C PHE A 142 11.71 -9.49 -5.47
N LEU A 143 10.82 -8.61 -4.99
CA LEU A 143 10.88 -8.12 -3.61
C LEU A 143 10.59 -9.22 -2.60
N ASN A 144 9.70 -10.17 -2.93
CA ASN A 144 9.38 -11.30 -2.08
C ASN A 144 10.55 -12.29 -2.02
N ASP A 145 11.18 -12.62 -3.14
CA ASP A 145 12.36 -13.48 -3.21
C ASP A 145 13.52 -12.91 -2.39
N ARG A 146 13.77 -11.59 -2.45
CA ARG A 146 14.79 -10.94 -1.61
C ARG A 146 14.48 -11.02 -0.13
N LYS A 147 13.21 -10.92 0.26
CA LYS A 147 12.79 -11.06 1.66
C LYS A 147 12.90 -12.51 2.12
N GLU A 148 12.52 -13.46 1.28
CA GLU A 148 12.58 -14.88 1.56
C GLU A 148 14.03 -15.34 1.73
N THR A 149 14.91 -15.01 0.79
CA THR A 149 16.35 -15.31 0.88
C THR A 149 16.99 -14.69 2.14
N ALA A 150 16.63 -13.46 2.49
CA ALA A 150 17.11 -12.82 3.71
C ALA A 150 16.57 -13.50 4.98
N THR A 151 15.32 -13.98 4.96
CA THR A 151 14.70 -14.70 6.08
C THR A 151 15.32 -16.08 6.25
N ASN A 152 15.47 -16.83 5.18
CA ASN A 152 16.09 -18.15 5.15
C ASN A 152 17.55 -18.07 5.65
N LYS A 153 18.30 -17.04 5.22
CA LYS A 153 19.65 -16.80 5.73
C LYS A 153 19.67 -16.58 7.24
N ARG A 154 18.80 -15.72 7.77
CA ARG A 154 18.71 -15.48 9.23
C ARG A 154 18.34 -16.76 9.99
N GLN A 155 17.45 -17.58 9.44
CA GLN A 155 17.07 -18.86 10.05
C GLN A 155 18.25 -19.84 10.04
N GLN A 156 18.99 -19.93 8.93
CA GLN A 156 20.20 -20.75 8.85
C GLN A 156 21.26 -20.29 9.85
N ASP A 157 21.52 -18.98 9.93
CA ASP A 157 22.47 -18.40 10.88
C ASP A 157 22.09 -18.73 12.34
N GLN A 158 20.78 -18.74 12.66
CA GLN A 158 20.28 -19.16 13.97
C GLN A 158 20.49 -20.65 14.23
N ILE A 159 20.18 -21.51 13.26
CA ILE A 159 20.39 -22.96 13.36
C ILE A 159 21.88 -23.24 13.58
N ASP A 160 22.76 -22.65 12.77
CA ASP A 160 24.20 -22.83 12.88
C ASP A 160 24.74 -22.36 14.24
N ALA A 161 24.26 -21.21 14.73
CA ALA A 161 24.61 -20.73 16.06
C ALA A 161 24.14 -21.68 17.18
N THR A 162 22.93 -22.24 17.07
CA THR A 162 22.42 -23.21 18.05
C THR A 162 23.16 -24.53 18.03
N LEU A 163 23.53 -25.04 16.84
CA LEU A 163 24.37 -26.23 16.69
C LEU A 163 25.75 -26.01 17.29
N ALA A 164 26.39 -24.87 17.02
CA ALA A 164 27.68 -24.54 17.61
C ALA A 164 27.63 -24.41 19.14
N LEU A 165 26.51 -23.93 19.70
CA LEU A 165 26.30 -23.93 21.16
C LEU A 165 26.10 -25.34 21.70
N ALA A 166 25.32 -26.18 21.01
CA ALA A 166 25.10 -27.57 21.39
C ALA A 166 26.39 -28.38 21.35
N GLU A 167 27.22 -28.21 20.32
CA GLU A 167 28.54 -28.84 20.22
C GLU A 167 29.45 -28.41 21.38
N LYS A 168 29.52 -27.12 21.69
CA LYS A 168 30.28 -26.60 22.85
C LYS A 168 29.74 -27.13 24.18
N ALA A 169 28.42 -27.23 24.34
CA ALA A 169 27.78 -27.78 25.53
C ALA A 169 27.99 -29.30 25.65
N SER A 170 28.12 -30.01 24.53
CA SER A 170 28.49 -31.42 24.46
C SER A 170 29.98 -31.68 24.68
N GLY A 171 30.76 -30.61 24.94
CA GLY A 171 32.15 -30.66 25.38
C GLY A 171 32.31 -31.74 26.44
N THR A 172 33.06 -32.76 26.06
CA THR A 172 33.21 -34.07 26.69
C THR A 172 33.87 -33.95 28.08
N SER A 173 33.12 -33.58 29.12
CA SER A 173 33.46 -34.08 30.45
C SER A 173 32.87 -35.48 30.54
N LEU A 174 33.70 -36.52 30.40
CA LEU A 174 33.29 -37.88 30.75
C LEU A 174 32.66 -37.82 32.15
N PRO A 175 31.48 -38.43 32.38
CA PRO A 175 30.87 -38.41 33.70
C PRO A 175 31.89 -38.98 34.69
N LYS A 176 32.31 -38.18 35.66
CA LYS A 176 33.16 -38.64 36.76
C LYS A 176 32.30 -39.56 37.62
N VAL A 177 32.47 -40.87 37.44
CA VAL A 177 31.75 -41.87 38.22
C VAL A 177 32.63 -42.26 39.40
N ARG A 178 32.08 -42.18 40.61
CA ARG A 178 32.78 -42.61 41.82
C ARG A 178 32.57 -44.11 42.01
N CYS A 179 33.65 -44.86 42.20
CA CYS A 179 33.56 -46.29 42.47
C CYS A 179 33.03 -46.54 43.89
N ASN A 180 31.93 -47.29 44.03
CA ASN A 180 31.34 -47.60 45.33
C ASN A 180 32.22 -48.52 46.21
N ALA A 181 33.15 -49.28 45.61
CA ALA A 181 34.00 -50.23 46.33
C ALA A 181 35.31 -49.62 46.84
N CYS A 182 35.95 -48.72 46.08
CA CYS A 182 37.24 -48.11 46.45
C CYS A 182 37.18 -46.59 46.67
N GLY A 183 36.04 -45.95 46.39
CA GLY A 183 35.84 -44.51 46.58
C GLY A 183 36.56 -43.58 45.59
N GLN A 184 37.32 -44.13 44.63
CA GLN A 184 38.06 -43.36 43.63
C GLN A 184 37.14 -42.79 42.53
N GLU A 185 37.46 -41.61 42.03
CA GLU A 185 36.80 -40.99 40.87
C GLU A 185 37.40 -41.55 39.58
N ILE A 186 36.54 -42.06 38.69
CA ILE A 186 36.94 -42.64 37.40
C ILE A 186 36.43 -41.73 36.30
N GLU A 187 37.32 -41.36 35.39
CA GLU A 187 36.98 -40.66 34.15
C GLU A 187 36.64 -41.69 33.07
N GLY A 188 35.36 -42.00 32.88
CA GLY A 188 34.91 -42.96 31.86
C GLY A 188 33.90 -44.01 32.35
N LYS A 189 33.88 -45.19 31.72
CA LYS A 189 32.97 -46.28 32.08
C LYS A 189 33.49 -47.04 33.30
N LEU A 190 32.60 -47.36 34.24
CA LEU A 190 32.92 -48.14 35.44
C LEU A 190 33.51 -49.54 35.12
N SER A 191 33.25 -50.08 33.93
CA SER A 191 33.76 -51.38 33.44
C SER A 191 35.27 -51.42 33.27
N ASP A 192 35.90 -50.27 33.02
CA ASP A 192 37.33 -50.20 32.69
C ASP A 192 38.18 -50.00 33.97
N HIS A 193 37.53 -49.83 35.12
CA HIS A 193 38.18 -49.70 36.41
C HIS A 193 38.33 -51.06 37.10
N GLN A 194 39.58 -51.51 37.25
CA GLN A 194 39.91 -52.67 38.09
C GLN A 194 40.08 -52.24 39.55
N CYS A 195 39.06 -52.51 40.37
CA CYS A 195 39.10 -52.23 41.80
C CYS A 195 40.04 -53.23 42.51
N GLN A 196 41.23 -52.77 42.91
CA GLN A 196 42.20 -53.57 43.70
C GLN A 196 41.92 -53.54 45.22
N GLY A 197 40.67 -53.33 45.63
CA GLY A 197 40.25 -53.34 47.04
C GLY A 197 39.86 -54.75 47.48
N GLY A 198 40.77 -55.44 48.15
CA GLY A 198 40.52 -56.74 48.77
C GLY A 198 39.42 -56.66 49.84
N VAL A 199 38.60 -57.71 49.86
CA VAL A 199 37.68 -58.01 50.97
C VAL A 199 38.51 -58.12 52.24
N GLN A 200 38.42 -57.14 53.13
CA GLN A 200 38.77 -57.30 54.53
C GLN A 200 37.56 -56.87 55.36
N GLY A 201 37.00 -57.85 56.09
CA GLY A 201 36.15 -57.64 57.27
C GLY A 201 34.68 -57.39 56.97
#